data_AF-A0A239KBA2-F1
#
_entry.id   AF-A0A239KBA2-F1
#
_cell.length_a   1.000
_cell.length_b   1.000
_cell.length_c   1.000
_cell.angle_alpha   90.00
_cell.angle_beta   90.00
_cell.angle_gamma   90.00
#
_symmetry.space_group_name_H-M   'P 1'
#
loop_
_entity.id
_entity.type
_entity.pdbx_description
1 polymer ?
#
loop_
_entity_poly.entity_id
_entity_poly.type
_entity_poly.pdbx_seq_one_letter_code
_entity_poly.pdbx_strand_id
1 'polypeptide(L)'
;MRNNVLIENYKGIEEIREYHFQQLQAQNQKLDSLTNLYAKAKESNSKELKVLESELISTQVWINNNRNLLENPLFQGALEQINSYIAEYSERNNLDLVLGSNLEGNIMYGRKELDITEEILEGLNKAYDN
;
A
#
# COMPACT_ATOMS: atom_id res chain seq x y z
N MET A 1 -1.52 -6.53 -20.90
CA MET A 1 -2.02 -6.58 -19.51
C MET A 1 -1.79 -5.22 -18.84
N ARG A 2 -2.77 -4.67 -18.15
CA ARG A 2 -2.76 -3.35 -17.51
C ARG A 2 -2.35 -3.50 -16.04
N ASN A 3 -1.09 -3.21 -15.72
CA ASN A 3 -0.55 -3.42 -14.36
C ASN A 3 -1.21 -2.53 -13.31
N ASN A 4 -1.52 -1.28 -13.68
CA ASN A 4 -2.18 -0.33 -12.80
C ASN A 4 -3.56 -0.85 -12.37
N VAL A 5 -4.32 -1.45 -13.29
CA VAL A 5 -5.64 -2.01 -12.98
C VAL A 5 -5.53 -3.14 -11.94
N LEU A 6 -4.50 -3.99 -12.04
CA LEU A 6 -4.25 -5.04 -11.04
C LEU A 6 -3.91 -4.45 -9.68
N ILE A 7 -2.99 -3.48 -9.61
CA ILE A 7 -2.58 -2.84 -8.35
C ILE A 7 -3.74 -2.05 -7.72
N GLU A 8 -4.58 -1.43 -8.55
CA GLU A 8 -5.73 -0.65 -8.11
C GLU A 8 -6.87 -1.54 -7.61
N ASN A 9 -7.16 -2.68 -8.25
CA ASN A 9 -8.38 -3.45 -8.01
C ASN A 9 -8.15 -4.82 -7.36
N TYR A 10 -6.90 -5.20 -7.09
CA TYR A 10 -6.61 -6.39 -6.30
C TYR A 10 -7.02 -6.17 -4.83
N LYS A 11 -7.92 -7.03 -4.33
CA LYS A 11 -8.48 -6.96 -2.97
C LYS A 11 -7.40 -6.93 -1.88
N GLY A 12 -6.35 -7.73 -2.01
CA GLY A 12 -5.26 -7.74 -1.03
C GLY A 12 -4.59 -6.37 -0.90
N ILE A 13 -4.41 -5.64 -2.00
CA ILE A 13 -3.86 -4.28 -1.95
C ILE A 13 -4.89 -3.27 -1.42
N GLU A 14 -6.17 -3.45 -1.74
CA GLU A 14 -7.24 -2.61 -1.18
C GLU A 14 -7.28 -2.68 0.34
N GLU A 15 -7.29 -3.88 0.92
CA GLU A 15 -7.27 -4.07 2.37
C GLU A 15 -6.00 -3.49 3.02
N ILE A 16 -4.84 -3.67 2.38
CA ILE A 16 -3.58 -3.07 2.84
C ILE A 16 -3.67 -1.54 2.83
N ARG A 17 -4.26 -0.93 1.78
CA ARG A 17 -4.46 0.53 1.70
C ARG A 17 -5.37 1.03 2.83
N GLU A 18 -6.48 0.35 3.06
CA GLU A 18 -7.41 0.71 4.13
C GLU A 18 -6.74 0.62 5.51
N TYR A 19 -6.07 -0.50 5.78
CA TYR A 19 -5.33 -0.69 7.02
C TYR A 19 -4.27 0.39 7.23
N HIS A 20 -3.46 0.65 6.20
CA HIS A 20 -2.41 1.66 6.25
C HIS A 20 -2.97 3.08 6.48
N PHE A 21 -4.07 3.41 5.80
CA PHE A 21 -4.77 4.68 5.98
C PHE A 21 -5.28 4.86 7.40
N GLN A 22 -5.93 3.84 7.97
CA GLN A 22 -6.42 3.88 9.35
C GLN A 22 -5.27 4.07 10.37
N GLN A 23 -4.15 3.38 10.16
CA GLN A 23 -2.96 3.54 11.01
C GLN A 23 -2.41 4.97 10.97
N LEU A 24 -2.25 5.55 9.78
CA LEU A 24 -1.81 6.94 9.63
C LEU A 24 -2.81 7.92 10.24
N GLN A 25 -4.11 7.70 10.07
CA GLN A 25 -5.14 8.58 10.64
C GLN A 25 -5.07 8.58 12.18
N ALA A 26 -4.98 7.40 12.80
CA ALA A 26 -4.86 7.27 14.25
C ALA A 26 -3.60 7.96 14.80
N GLN A 27 -2.47 7.83 14.10
CA GLN A 27 -1.20 8.44 14.52
C GLN A 27 -1.20 9.96 14.33
N ASN A 28 -1.87 10.49 13.30
CA ASN A 28 -2.08 11.94 13.16
C ASN A 28 -2.97 12.49 14.29
N GLN A 29 -4.07 11.82 14.64
CA GLN A 29 -4.91 12.22 15.78
C GLN A 29 -4.13 12.19 17.11
N LYS A 30 -3.26 11.19 17.27
CA LYS A 30 -2.33 11.10 18.40
C LYS A 30 -1.35 12.28 18.41
N LEU A 31 -0.76 12.63 17.25
CA LEU A 31 0.16 13.75 17.10
C LEU A 31 -0.51 15.09 17.48
N ASP A 32 -1.75 15.32 17.04
CA ASP A 32 -2.52 16.53 17.39
C ASP A 32 -2.73 16.62 18.91
N SER A 33 -3.11 15.49 19.52
CA SER A 33 -3.32 15.40 20.97
C SER A 33 -2.03 15.64 21.75
N LEU A 34 -0.92 15.00 21.35
CA LEU A 34 0.40 15.17 21.95
C LEU A 34 0.91 16.61 21.82
N THR A 35 0.67 17.26 20.69
CA THR A 35 1.08 18.65 20.46
C THR A 35 0.39 19.60 21.45
N ASN A 36 -0.91 19.41 21.66
CA ASN A 36 -1.68 20.18 22.64
C ASN A 36 -1.23 19.92 24.09
N LEU A 37 -0.96 18.66 24.44
CA LEU A 37 -0.46 18.29 25.77
C LEU A 37 0.94 18.87 26.03
N TYR A 38 1.83 18.77 25.04
CA TYR A 38 3.17 19.33 25.11
C TYR A 38 3.14 20.85 25.32
N ALA A 39 2.29 21.58 24.60
CA ALA A 39 2.13 23.03 24.78
C ALA A 39 1.73 23.39 26.22
N LYS A 40 0.71 22.71 26.77
CA LYS A 40 0.25 22.93 28.16
C LYS A 40 1.32 22.58 29.20
N ALA A 41 2.03 21.48 28.98
CA ALA A 41 3.10 21.03 29.86
C ALA A 41 4.29 22.01 29.87
N LYS A 42 4.58 22.61 28.72
CA LYS A 42 5.62 23.64 28.56
C LYS A 42 5.26 24.92 29.31
N GLU A 43 4.02 25.37 29.20
CA GLU A 43 3.52 26.54 29.95
C GLU A 43 3.53 26.31 31.47
N SER A 44 3.21 25.09 31.90
CA SER A 44 3.13 24.73 33.33
C SER A 44 4.46 24.29 33.95
N ASN A 45 5.57 24.32 33.19
CA ASN A 45 6.89 23.80 33.59
C ASN A 45 6.83 22.37 34.19
N SER A 46 6.04 21.48 33.57
CA SER A 46 5.82 20.13 34.06
C SER A 46 7.10 19.27 33.98
N LYS A 47 7.28 18.39 34.96
CA LYS A 47 8.36 17.37 34.95
C LYS A 47 8.21 16.35 33.82
N GLU A 48 7.01 16.23 33.25
CA GLU A 48 6.68 15.29 32.16
C GLU A 48 7.06 15.82 30.78
N LEU A 49 7.52 17.07 30.67
CA LEU A 49 7.81 17.74 29.40
C LEU A 49 8.78 16.93 28.50
N LYS A 50 9.82 16.34 29.08
CA LYS A 50 10.80 15.53 28.35
C LYS A 50 10.20 14.23 27.78
N VAL A 51 9.23 13.64 28.50
CA VAL A 51 8.56 12.42 28.05
C VAL A 51 7.66 12.74 26.85
N LEU A 52 6.86 13.82 26.97
CA LEU A 52 6.01 14.29 25.88
C LEU A 52 6.81 14.70 24.64
N GLU A 53 7.97 15.34 24.81
CA GLU A 53 8.86 15.69 23.71
C GLU A 53 9.37 14.46 22.96
N SER A 54 9.85 13.45 23.70
CA SER A 54 10.32 12.18 23.13
C SER A 54 9.21 11.45 22.37
N GLU A 55 7.99 11.43 22.93
CA GLU A 55 6.84 10.78 22.30
C GLU A 55 6.36 11.52 21.03
N LEU A 56 6.43 12.86 21.03
CA LEU A 56 6.11 13.67 19.87
C LEU A 56 7.10 13.41 18.72
N ILE A 57 8.40 13.39 19.03
CA ILE A 57 9.44 13.10 18.04
C ILE A 57 9.28 11.69 17.48
N SER A 58 9.08 10.68 18.33
CA SER A 58 8.93 9.29 17.88
C SER A 58 7.69 9.10 17.00
N THR A 59 6.57 9.74 17.36
CA THR A 59 5.34 9.74 16.55
C THR A 59 5.57 10.40 15.20
N GLN A 60 6.27 11.55 15.16
CA GLN A 60 6.58 12.24 13.90
C GLN A 60 7.49 11.41 12.98
N VAL A 61 8.51 10.76 13.54
CA VAL A 61 9.41 9.86 12.81
C VAL A 61 8.63 8.67 12.27
N TRP A 62 7.76 8.06 13.08
CA TRP A 62 6.92 6.95 12.64
C TRP A 62 6.02 7.35 11.47
N ILE A 63 5.33 8.49 11.55
CA ILE A 63 4.44 8.97 10.47
C ILE A 63 5.24 9.21 9.19
N ASN A 64 6.43 9.80 9.30
CA ASN A 64 7.27 10.09 8.14
C ASN A 64 7.73 8.80 7.46
N ASN A 65 8.19 7.81 8.23
CA ASN A 65 8.65 6.53 7.71
C ASN A 65 7.51 5.68 7.13
N ASN A 66 6.29 5.85 7.62
CA ASN A 66 5.11 5.09 7.15
C ASN A 66 4.24 5.92 6.19
N ARG A 67 4.73 7.03 5.64
CA ARG A 67 3.92 7.83 4.71
C ARG A 67 3.83 7.18 3.32
N ASN A 68 4.89 6.51 2.90
CA ASN A 68 4.99 5.91 1.57
C ASN A 68 4.51 4.46 1.59
N LEU A 69 3.32 4.21 1.04
CA LEU A 69 2.76 2.86 0.96
C LEU A 69 3.63 1.90 0.13
N LEU A 70 4.36 2.41 -0.87
CA LEU A 70 5.20 1.57 -1.73
C LEU A 70 6.36 0.93 -0.95
N GLU A 71 6.78 1.52 0.17
CA GLU A 71 7.83 0.95 1.04
C GLU A 71 7.27 -0.03 2.07
N ASN A 72 5.93 -0.18 2.12
CA ASN A 72 5.29 -1.08 3.07
C ASN A 72 5.55 -2.56 2.70
N PRO A 73 6.08 -3.39 3.62
CA PRO A 73 6.35 -4.80 3.33
C PRO A 73 5.13 -5.61 2.91
N LEU A 74 3.93 -5.30 3.43
CA LEU A 74 2.69 -5.96 3.02
C LEU A 74 2.35 -5.62 1.57
N PHE A 75 2.53 -4.35 1.19
CA PHE A 75 2.31 -3.91 -0.19
C PHE A 75 3.28 -4.62 -1.15
N GLN A 76 4.56 -4.74 -0.78
CA GLN A 76 5.55 -5.50 -1.56
C GLN A 76 5.16 -6.99 -1.68
N GLY A 77 4.75 -7.62 -0.58
CA GLY A 77 4.25 -9.00 -0.61
C GLY A 77 3.00 -9.18 -1.48
N ALA A 78 2.12 -8.17 -1.56
CA ALA A 78 0.97 -8.21 -2.45
C ALA A 78 1.38 -8.10 -3.93
N LEU A 79 2.42 -7.32 -4.27
CA LEU A 79 2.99 -7.30 -5.62
C LEU A 79 3.61 -8.65 -5.98
N GLU A 80 4.29 -9.31 -5.04
CA GLU A 80 4.83 -10.66 -5.23
C GLU A 80 3.72 -11.69 -5.48
N GLN A 81 2.58 -11.58 -4.79
CA GLN A 81 1.41 -12.42 -5.04
C GLN A 81 0.84 -12.21 -6.46
N ILE A 82 0.71 -10.96 -6.91
CA ILE A 82 0.31 -10.66 -8.30
C ILE A 82 1.27 -11.32 -9.29
N ASN A 83 2.57 -11.15 -9.11
CA ASN A 83 3.58 -11.71 -10.01
C ASN A 83 3.56 -13.24 -10.03
N SER A 84 3.42 -13.87 -8.86
CA SER A 84 3.34 -15.33 -8.72
C SER A 84 2.11 -15.88 -9.43
N TYR A 85 0.97 -15.22 -9.27
CA TYR A 85 -0.27 -15.59 -9.96
C TYR A 85 -0.15 -15.46 -11.49
N ILE A 86 0.46 -14.37 -11.99
CA ILE A 86 0.69 -14.18 -13.43
C ILE A 86 1.58 -15.30 -13.98
N ALA A 87 2.63 -15.68 -13.26
CA ALA A 87 3.52 -16.78 -13.68
C ALA A 87 2.74 -18.09 -13.80
N GLU A 88 1.98 -18.46 -12.76
CA GLU A 88 1.17 -19.68 -12.76
C GLU A 88 0.10 -19.67 -13.87
N TYR A 89 -0.59 -18.54 -14.07
CA TYR A 89 -1.55 -18.39 -15.16
C TYR A 89 -0.88 -18.55 -16.52
N SER A 90 0.32 -17.99 -16.70
CA SER A 90 1.07 -18.05 -17.96
C SER A 90 1.46 -19.49 -18.30
N GLU A 91 1.97 -20.25 -17.33
CA GLU A 91 2.30 -21.66 -17.51
C GLU A 91 1.06 -22.49 -17.88
N ARG A 92 -0.06 -22.31 -17.17
CA ARG A 92 -1.31 -23.03 -17.41
C ARG A 92 -1.91 -22.74 -18.80
N ASN A 93 -1.70 -21.54 -19.33
CA ASN A 93 -2.25 -21.09 -20.60
C ASN A 93 -1.23 -21.12 -21.75
N ASN A 94 -0.03 -21.69 -21.54
CA ASN A 94 1.05 -21.76 -22.52
C ASN A 94 1.40 -20.38 -23.10
N LEU A 95 1.47 -19.36 -22.23
CA LEU A 95 1.90 -18.02 -22.61
C LEU A 95 3.42 -17.90 -22.42
N ASP A 96 4.15 -17.72 -23.52
CA ASP A 96 5.60 -17.54 -23.49
C ASP A 96 6.02 -16.14 -23.02
N LEU A 97 5.11 -15.16 -23.11
CA LEU A 97 5.39 -13.77 -22.78
C LEU A 97 4.13 -13.03 -22.34
N VAL A 98 4.21 -12.34 -21.19
CA VAL A 98 3.21 -11.38 -20.73
C VAL A 98 3.83 -9.99 -20.72
N LEU A 99 3.17 -9.05 -21.40
CA LEU A 99 3.60 -7.65 -21.45
C LEU A 99 2.67 -6.78 -20.60
N GLY A 100 3.27 -6.17 -19.57
CA GLY A 100 2.65 -5.16 -18.74
C GLY A 100 2.68 -3.79 -19.40
N SER A 101 1.53 -3.13 -19.52
CA SER A 101 1.42 -1.72 -19.84
C SER A 101 1.31 -0.92 -18.54
N ASN A 102 2.29 -0.06 -18.28
CA ASN A 102 2.23 0.98 -17.25
C ASN A 102 1.91 2.34 -17.88
N LEU A 103 1.64 3.35 -17.04
CA LEU A 103 1.37 4.73 -17.49
C LEU A 103 2.57 5.36 -18.25
N GLU A 104 3.78 4.84 -18.07
CA GLU A 104 5.02 5.37 -18.66
C GLU A 104 5.37 4.76 -20.03
N GLY A 105 4.53 3.87 -20.57
CA GLY A 105 4.45 3.67 -22.02
C GLY A 105 5.28 2.54 -22.64
N ASN A 106 5.03 1.28 -22.24
CA ASN A 106 5.60 0.14 -22.98
C ASN A 106 4.68 -0.46 -24.07
N ILE A 107 3.35 -0.30 -23.96
CA ILE A 107 2.40 -0.69 -25.02
C ILE A 107 1.27 0.35 -25.07
N MET A 108 1.18 1.07 -26.20
CA MET A 108 0.16 2.11 -26.41
C MET A 108 -1.14 1.56 -27.00
N TYR A 109 -1.06 0.47 -27.77
CA TYR A 109 -2.20 -0.17 -28.39
C TYR A 109 -1.94 -1.67 -28.50
N GLY A 110 -2.95 -2.45 -28.16
CA GLY A 110 -2.99 -3.89 -28.34
C GLY A 110 -4.43 -4.29 -28.67
N ARG A 111 -4.58 -5.41 -29.38
CA ARG A 111 -5.91 -6.00 -29.57
C ARG A 111 -6.49 -6.39 -28.21
N LYS A 112 -7.78 -6.13 -28.00
CA LYS A 112 -8.46 -6.42 -26.72
C LYS A 112 -8.39 -7.90 -26.35
N GLU A 113 -8.42 -8.77 -27.35
CA GLU A 113 -8.32 -10.23 -27.15
C GLU A 113 -6.95 -10.69 -26.59
N LEU A 114 -5.93 -9.81 -26.62
CA LEU A 114 -4.61 -10.08 -26.04
C LEU A 114 -4.50 -9.56 -24.59
N ASP A 115 -5.51 -8.85 -24.09
CA ASP A 115 -5.48 -8.26 -22.77
C ASP A 115 -6.09 -9.16 -21.71
N ILE A 116 -5.25 -9.95 -21.05
CA ILE A 116 -5.62 -10.90 -19.97
C ILE A 116 -5.90 -10.24 -18.61
N THR A 117 -6.01 -8.91 -18.54
CA THR A 117 -6.08 -8.19 -17.24
C THR A 117 -7.27 -8.62 -16.39
N GLU A 118 -8.46 -8.73 -16.98
CA GLU A 118 -9.68 -9.04 -16.23
C GLU A 118 -9.64 -10.49 -15.74
N GLU A 119 -9.18 -11.42 -16.58
CA GLU A 119 -9.02 -12.83 -16.23
C GLU A 119 -8.04 -13.03 -15.07
N ILE A 120 -6.91 -12.32 -15.10
CA ILE A 120 -5.94 -12.31 -14.00
C ILE A 120 -6.56 -11.71 -12.74
N LEU A 121 -7.21 -10.56 -12.85
CA LEU A 121 -7.80 -9.86 -11.70
C LEU A 121 -8.87 -10.70 -11.01
N GLU A 122 -9.80 -11.27 -11.78
CA GLU A 122 -10.85 -12.14 -11.26
C GLU A 122 -10.25 -13.36 -10.56
N GLY A 123 -9.29 -14.01 -11.20
CA GLY A 123 -8.65 -15.20 -10.67
C GLY A 123 -7.84 -14.94 -9.40
N LEU A 124 -7.11 -13.82 -9.37
CA LEU A 124 -6.36 -13.36 -8.21
C LEU A 124 -7.28 -13.02 -7.03
N ASN A 125 -8.37 -12.29 -7.27
CA ASN A 125 -9.34 -11.97 -6.23
C ASN A 125 -10.09 -13.21 -5.73
N LYS A 126 -10.40 -14.18 -6.60
CA LYS A 126 -10.96 -15.48 -6.17
C LYS A 126 -9.96 -16.26 -5.33
N ALA A 127 -8.67 -16.25 -5.67
CA ALA A 127 -7.64 -16.92 -4.88
C ALA A 127 -7.46 -16.28 -3.50
N TYR A 128 -7.67 -14.96 -3.38
CA TYR A 128 -7.62 -14.23 -2.12
C TYR A 128 -8.80 -14.55 -1.19
N ASP A 129 -9.99 -14.77 -1.74
CA ASP A 129 -11.20 -15.05 -0.97
C ASP A 129 -11.31 -16.52 -0.46
N ASN A 130 -10.46 -17.43 -0.95
CA ASN A 130 -10.49 -18.87 -0.63
C ASN A 130 -9.49 -19.23 0.49
#